data_AF-A0A971U7E7-F1
#
_entry.id   AF-A0A971U7E7-F1
#
_cell.length_a   1.000
_cell.length_b   1.000
_cell.length_c   1.000
_cell.angle_alpha   90.00
_cell.angle_beta   90.00
_cell.angle_gamma   90.00
#
_symmetry.space_group_name_H-M   'P 1'
#
loop_
_entity.id
_entity.type
_entity.pdbx_description
1 polymer ?
#
loop_
_entity_poly.entity_id
_entity_poly.type
_entity_poly.pdbx_seq_one_letter_code
_entity_poly.pdbx_strand_id
1 'polypeptide(L)'
;MEFGLTNIPYTTSRVDWGTNNAFSKTFPYRAAGKLYFNIGSNTYVCSASLIKTGVIVTAAHCVADFGASTFYTNWKYIPALYGTTKPYGTWSTVAAYVMSSYLNGTDPCAQSGVVCQNDVAVLVVKPTFMGYPGKKTGWFGYGWNGYGFNSLNQALIQQLGYPVSHDSGLKMQRTDSQGYVDGAAAGNTVWGSRQTGGSSGGPEVVNLGYVANLNGISVGSDANTNVVVGVTSWGYTDQVYKAQGASPFTSNNIVPLVNAACSAYPKACQ
;
A
#
# COMPACT_ATOMS: atom_id res chain seq x y z
N MET A 1 -6.31 5.80 -21.74
CA MET A 1 -6.65 4.51 -21.13
C MET A 1 -5.83 3.45 -21.83
N GLU A 2 -5.27 2.51 -21.08
CA GLU A 2 -4.44 1.41 -21.57
C GLU A 2 -5.05 0.08 -21.10
N PHE A 3 -4.68 -1.02 -21.76
CA PHE A 3 -5.01 -2.39 -21.34
C PHE A 3 -3.94 -3.37 -21.85
N GLY A 4 -3.79 -4.51 -21.17
CA GLY A 4 -2.98 -5.65 -21.62
C GLY A 4 -3.83 -6.87 -21.96
N LEU A 5 -3.24 -8.06 -22.00
CA LEU A 5 -3.95 -9.33 -22.29
C LEU A 5 -4.99 -9.72 -21.23
N THR A 6 -4.92 -9.18 -20.01
CA THR A 6 -6.02 -9.32 -19.03
C THR A 6 -7.29 -8.58 -19.44
N ASN A 7 -7.20 -7.67 -20.41
CA ASN A 7 -8.29 -6.83 -20.91
C ASN A 7 -8.96 -5.97 -19.82
N ILE A 8 -8.25 -5.67 -18.72
CA ILE A 8 -8.72 -4.77 -17.65
C ILE A 8 -8.24 -3.35 -17.97
N PRO A 9 -9.13 -2.37 -18.17
CA PRO A 9 -8.72 -1.00 -18.50
C PRO A 9 -8.12 -0.25 -17.30
N TYR A 10 -7.11 0.58 -17.56
CA TYR A 10 -6.49 1.41 -16.53
C TYR A 10 -5.86 2.70 -17.07
N THR A 11 -5.47 3.59 -16.15
CA THR A 11 -4.50 4.65 -16.40
C THR A 11 -3.37 4.56 -15.38
N THR A 12 -2.12 4.66 -15.81
CA THR A 12 -0.97 4.78 -14.90
C THR A 12 -0.17 6.03 -15.27
N SER A 13 0.14 6.88 -14.30
CA SER A 13 0.95 8.08 -14.54
C SER A 13 1.75 8.48 -13.31
N ARG A 14 2.78 9.29 -13.51
CA ARG A 14 3.43 9.98 -12.38
C ARG A 14 2.38 10.81 -11.63
N VAL A 15 2.49 10.83 -10.30
CA VAL A 15 1.72 11.79 -9.47
C VAL A 15 2.18 13.22 -9.74
N ASP A 16 3.50 13.42 -9.89
CA ASP A 16 4.08 14.71 -10.22
C ASP A 16 4.29 14.84 -11.74
N TRP A 17 3.58 15.79 -12.35
CA TRP A 17 3.66 16.04 -13.81
C TRP A 17 4.80 17.00 -14.20
N GLY A 18 5.49 17.62 -13.24
CA GLY A 18 6.62 18.53 -13.44
C GLY A 18 7.86 18.16 -12.61
N THR A 19 8.80 19.10 -12.49
CA THR A 19 10.11 18.87 -11.84
C THR A 19 10.13 19.14 -10.32
N ASN A 20 9.06 19.69 -9.74
CA ASN A 20 9.11 20.33 -8.41
C ASN A 20 8.28 19.62 -7.32
N ASN A 21 8.04 18.31 -7.46
CA ASN A 21 7.33 17.43 -6.54
C ASN A 21 6.08 18.04 -5.86
N ALA A 22 5.34 18.87 -6.60
CA ALA A 22 4.29 19.72 -6.07
C ALA A 22 3.10 18.91 -5.54
N PHE A 23 2.78 17.79 -6.16
CA PHE A 23 1.61 16.97 -5.83
C PHE A 23 1.96 15.87 -4.84
N SER A 24 3.12 15.22 -4.96
CA SER A 24 3.50 14.20 -3.99
C SER A 24 3.73 14.76 -2.58
N LYS A 25 3.98 16.07 -2.43
CA LYS A 25 4.02 16.79 -1.14
C LYS A 25 2.66 17.25 -0.60
N THR A 26 1.56 17.02 -1.30
CA THR A 26 0.23 17.34 -0.78
C THR A 26 -0.45 16.08 -0.25
N PHE A 27 -1.25 16.22 0.81
CA PHE A 27 -2.15 15.13 1.20
C PHE A 27 -3.22 14.98 0.09
N PRO A 28 -3.63 13.75 -0.27
CA PRO A 28 -3.29 12.46 0.36
C PRO A 28 -1.94 11.84 -0.03
N TYR A 29 -1.35 12.22 -1.17
CA TYR A 29 -0.17 11.54 -1.72
C TYR A 29 1.01 11.47 -0.76
N ARG A 30 1.28 12.53 0.00
CA ARG A 30 2.44 12.58 0.91
C ARG A 30 2.41 11.55 2.05
N ALA A 31 1.27 10.90 2.29
CA ALA A 31 1.13 9.81 3.25
C ALA A 31 1.60 8.46 2.68
N ALA A 32 1.82 8.35 1.37
CA ALA A 32 2.45 7.20 0.71
C ALA A 32 3.95 7.47 0.46
N GLY A 33 4.73 6.40 0.37
CA GLY A 33 6.18 6.52 0.27
C GLY A 33 6.86 5.23 -0.19
N LYS A 34 8.16 5.36 -0.45
CA LYS A 34 9.02 4.23 -0.78
C LYS A 34 9.49 3.55 0.50
N LEU A 35 9.53 2.23 0.49
CA LEU A 35 10.05 1.40 1.57
C LEU A 35 11.34 0.73 1.09
N TYR A 36 12.43 0.91 1.82
CA TYR A 36 13.66 0.13 1.65
C TYR A 36 13.79 -0.88 2.78
N PHE A 37 14.39 -2.03 2.53
CA PHE A 37 14.68 -3.06 3.54
C PHE A 37 15.83 -3.95 3.09
N ASN A 38 16.33 -4.79 4.00
CA ASN A 38 17.45 -5.69 3.74
C ASN A 38 17.09 -7.16 3.89
N ILE A 39 17.51 -7.97 2.92
CA ILE A 39 17.59 -9.43 3.01
C ILE A 39 19.07 -9.79 2.94
N GLY A 40 19.64 -10.26 4.06
CA GLY A 40 21.09 -10.37 4.21
C GLY A 40 21.78 -9.01 4.01
N SER A 41 22.79 -8.96 3.14
CA SER A 41 23.52 -7.73 2.79
C SER A 41 22.88 -6.92 1.66
N ASN A 42 21.88 -7.47 0.96
CA ASN A 42 21.28 -6.85 -0.21
C ASN A 42 20.13 -5.90 0.20
N THR A 43 19.95 -4.84 -0.58
CA THR A 43 18.87 -3.85 -0.36
C THR A 43 17.75 -4.07 -1.37
N TYR A 44 16.53 -4.14 -0.87
CA TYR A 44 15.31 -4.32 -1.64
C TYR A 44 14.38 -3.12 -1.45
N VAL A 45 13.39 -3.02 -2.33
CA VAL A 45 12.45 -1.91 -2.35
C VAL A 45 11.02 -2.39 -2.49
N CYS A 46 10.15 -1.72 -1.76
CA CYS A 46 8.70 -1.80 -1.81
C CYS A 46 8.13 -0.37 -1.72
N SER A 47 6.83 -0.30 -1.57
CA SER A 47 6.05 0.88 -1.23
C SER A 47 5.32 0.65 0.09
N ALA A 48 4.89 1.73 0.73
CA ALA A 48 4.13 1.68 1.97
C ALA A 48 3.33 2.98 2.14
N SER A 49 2.39 2.99 3.08
CA SER A 49 1.66 4.21 3.43
C SER A 49 1.31 4.29 4.91
N LEU A 50 1.27 5.50 5.46
CA LEU A 50 0.80 5.76 6.82
C LEU A 50 -0.70 5.55 6.93
N ILE A 51 -1.12 4.79 7.95
CA ILE A 51 -2.52 4.57 8.35
C ILE A 51 -2.82 5.08 9.77
N LYS A 52 -1.76 5.50 10.49
CA LYS A 52 -1.80 6.30 11.74
C LYS A 52 -0.63 7.27 11.73
N THR A 53 -0.45 8.07 12.79
CA THR A 53 0.68 9.02 12.87
C THR A 53 2.05 8.37 12.72
N GLY A 54 2.25 7.17 13.28
CA GLY A 54 3.52 6.43 13.26
C GLY A 54 3.41 4.97 12.80
N VAL A 55 2.28 4.57 12.22
CA VAL A 55 2.03 3.20 11.76
C VAL A 55 1.88 3.21 10.24
N ILE A 56 2.71 2.41 9.56
CA ILE A 56 2.63 2.21 8.11
C ILE A 56 2.14 0.79 7.79
N VAL A 57 1.42 0.66 6.69
CA VAL A 57 1.01 -0.61 6.10
C VAL A 57 1.80 -0.88 4.82
N THR A 58 2.13 -2.15 4.57
CA THR A 58 2.85 -2.65 3.40
C THR A 58 2.53 -4.13 3.20
N ALA A 59 3.11 -4.79 2.21
CA ALA A 59 2.93 -6.23 1.98
C ALA A 59 3.81 -7.05 2.94
N ALA A 60 3.34 -8.23 3.35
CA ALA A 60 4.11 -9.12 4.23
C ALA A 60 5.39 -9.64 3.58
N HIS A 61 5.41 -9.87 2.27
CA HIS A 61 6.63 -10.24 1.55
C HIS A 61 7.68 -9.13 1.47
N CYS A 62 7.34 -7.89 1.88
CA CYS A 62 8.32 -6.80 2.08
C CYS A 62 8.90 -6.81 3.50
N VAL A 63 8.41 -7.69 4.39
CA VAL A 63 8.68 -7.69 5.83
C VAL A 63 9.18 -9.05 6.33
N ALA A 64 8.69 -10.15 5.78
CA ALA A 64 9.08 -11.48 6.22
C ALA A 64 9.12 -12.47 5.07
N ASP A 65 9.93 -13.50 5.26
CA ASP A 65 10.00 -14.66 4.38
C ASP A 65 8.89 -15.66 4.76
N PHE A 66 8.11 -16.06 3.75
CA PHE A 66 6.91 -16.85 3.92
C PHE A 66 7.25 -18.26 4.40
N GLY A 67 6.68 -18.69 5.53
CA GLY A 67 6.94 -20.03 6.09
C GLY A 67 8.31 -20.22 6.72
N ALA A 68 9.21 -19.22 6.66
CA ALA A 68 10.54 -19.31 7.22
C ALA A 68 10.64 -18.76 8.66
N SER A 69 9.54 -18.23 9.21
CA SER A 69 9.53 -17.57 10.54
C SER A 69 10.63 -16.50 10.69
N THR A 70 11.00 -15.85 9.58
CA THR A 70 12.15 -14.94 9.51
C THR A 70 11.71 -13.59 9.01
N PHE A 71 11.96 -12.56 9.81
CA PHE A 71 11.77 -11.17 9.42
C PHE A 71 13.01 -10.64 8.70
N TYR A 72 12.80 -9.75 7.72
CA TYR A 72 13.85 -8.95 7.13
C TYR A 72 14.34 -7.89 8.11
N THR A 73 15.19 -6.96 7.67
CA THR A 73 15.77 -5.96 8.56
C THR A 73 15.83 -4.57 7.93
N ASN A 74 16.17 -3.57 8.75
CA ASN A 74 16.54 -2.22 8.34
C ASN A 74 15.50 -1.48 7.49
N TRP A 75 14.20 -1.64 7.79
CA TRP A 75 13.17 -0.92 7.06
C TRP A 75 13.32 0.59 7.19
N LYS A 76 13.29 1.28 6.05
CA LYS A 76 13.36 2.74 5.93
C LYS A 76 12.23 3.23 5.04
N TYR A 77 11.28 3.91 5.64
CA TYR A 77 10.15 4.54 4.98
C TYR A 77 10.49 5.99 4.58
N ILE A 78 10.24 6.34 3.33
CA ILE A 78 10.48 7.68 2.77
C ILE A 78 9.18 8.20 2.14
N PRO A 79 8.35 8.93 2.91
CA PRO A 79 7.14 9.57 2.39
C PRO A 79 7.46 10.60 1.31
N ALA A 80 6.66 10.62 0.25
CA ALA A 80 6.78 11.57 -0.87
C ALA A 80 8.18 11.64 -1.51
N LEU A 81 8.92 10.51 -1.58
CA LEU A 81 10.20 10.47 -2.28
C LEU A 81 10.02 10.98 -3.72
N TYR A 82 10.94 11.85 -4.14
CA TYR A 82 11.00 12.38 -5.51
C TYR A 82 12.46 12.55 -5.95
N GLY A 83 12.94 11.69 -6.84
CA GLY A 83 14.35 11.64 -7.23
C GLY A 83 15.24 11.38 -6.01
N THR A 84 16.16 12.30 -5.74
CA THR A 84 17.02 12.29 -4.54
C THR A 84 16.41 13.07 -3.37
N THR A 85 15.32 13.81 -3.59
CA THR A 85 14.66 14.63 -2.58
C THR A 85 13.78 13.78 -1.67
N LYS A 86 13.92 13.99 -0.36
CA LYS A 86 13.18 13.29 0.70
C LYS A 86 12.43 14.31 1.55
N PRO A 87 11.29 14.86 1.09
CA PRO A 87 10.70 16.09 1.63
C PRO A 87 10.34 16.01 3.12
N TYR A 88 10.00 14.82 3.61
CA TYR A 88 9.70 14.59 5.02
C TYR A 88 10.71 13.66 5.69
N GLY A 89 11.90 13.49 5.12
CA GLY A 89 13.00 12.70 5.69
C GLY A 89 12.89 11.19 5.46
N THR A 90 13.78 10.45 6.12
CA THR A 90 13.82 8.98 6.11
C THR A 90 13.54 8.47 7.51
N TRP A 91 12.64 7.49 7.61
CA TRP A 91 12.11 7.02 8.88
C TRP A 91 12.41 5.54 9.04
N SER A 92 13.24 5.20 10.03
CA SER A 92 13.49 3.80 10.40
C SER A 92 12.32 3.24 11.20
N THR A 93 12.14 1.93 11.22
CA THR A 93 11.09 1.26 12.00
C THR A 93 11.63 0.71 13.33
N VAL A 94 10.74 0.47 14.30
CA VAL A 94 11.06 -0.13 15.61
C VAL A 94 10.38 -1.47 15.85
N ALA A 95 9.32 -1.78 15.09
CA ALA A 95 8.60 -3.03 15.19
C ALA A 95 7.96 -3.38 13.84
N ALA A 96 7.76 -4.69 13.64
CA ALA A 96 7.14 -5.26 12.46
C ALA A 96 6.12 -6.32 12.89
N TYR A 97 4.97 -6.33 12.22
CA TYR A 97 3.86 -7.23 12.49
C TYR A 97 3.36 -7.81 11.18
N VAL A 98 3.27 -9.13 11.13
CA VAL A 98 2.66 -9.92 10.05
C VAL A 98 1.82 -11.01 10.71
N MET A 99 0.82 -11.53 9.99
CA MET A 99 0.00 -12.61 10.53
C MET A 99 0.85 -13.88 10.73
N SER A 100 0.60 -14.61 11.81
CA SER A 100 1.29 -15.87 12.10
C SER A 100 1.09 -16.91 11.00
N SER A 101 -0.08 -16.92 10.35
CA SER A 101 -0.34 -17.75 9.17
C SER A 101 0.67 -17.52 8.05
N TYR A 102 1.03 -16.26 7.80
CA TYR A 102 2.02 -15.90 6.78
C TYR A 102 3.44 -16.34 7.21
N LEU A 103 3.84 -16.06 8.45
CA LEU A 103 5.16 -16.47 8.96
C LEU A 103 5.37 -17.98 9.00
N ASN A 104 4.31 -18.72 9.32
CA ASN A 104 4.34 -20.18 9.43
C ASN A 104 4.05 -20.87 8.09
N GLY A 105 3.75 -20.12 7.02
CA GLY A 105 3.53 -20.67 5.69
C GLY A 105 2.20 -21.41 5.55
N THR A 106 1.26 -21.17 6.45
CA THR A 106 -0.07 -21.81 6.48
C THR A 106 -1.17 -20.90 5.92
N ASP A 107 -0.80 -19.73 5.42
CA ASP A 107 -1.73 -18.80 4.78
C ASP A 107 -2.31 -19.40 3.48
N PRO A 108 -3.63 -19.27 3.22
CA PRO A 108 -4.19 -19.62 1.94
C PRO A 108 -3.59 -18.75 0.83
N CYS A 109 -2.99 -19.40 -0.16
CA CYS A 109 -2.36 -18.74 -1.30
C CYS A 109 -2.68 -19.47 -2.61
N ALA A 110 -2.89 -18.71 -3.69
CA ALA A 110 -2.84 -19.25 -5.05
C ALA A 110 -1.38 -19.40 -5.54
N GLN A 111 -0.48 -18.56 -5.02
CA GLN A 111 0.97 -18.65 -5.19
C GLN A 111 1.63 -18.26 -3.87
N SER A 112 2.40 -19.18 -3.29
CA SER A 112 2.99 -19.04 -1.95
C SER A 112 3.77 -17.74 -1.78
N GLY A 113 3.51 -17.05 -0.67
CA GLY A 113 4.18 -15.82 -0.26
C GLY A 113 3.78 -14.54 -0.99
N VAL A 114 3.05 -14.60 -2.12
CA VAL A 114 2.75 -13.37 -2.90
C VAL A 114 1.34 -13.31 -3.48
N VAL A 115 0.60 -14.41 -3.63
CA VAL A 115 -0.84 -14.36 -3.98
C VAL A 115 -1.59 -14.99 -2.81
N CYS A 116 -1.55 -14.30 -1.67
CA CYS A 116 -2.05 -14.81 -0.39
C CYS A 116 -3.03 -13.83 0.24
N GLN A 117 -3.93 -14.34 1.09
CA GLN A 117 -4.90 -13.50 1.79
C GLN A 117 -4.23 -12.59 2.85
N ASN A 118 -3.17 -13.05 3.51
CA ASN A 118 -2.47 -12.33 4.57
C ASN A 118 -1.08 -11.85 4.15
N ASP A 119 -0.85 -11.56 2.86
CA ASP A 119 0.31 -10.78 2.41
C ASP A 119 0.13 -9.27 2.77
N VAL A 120 -0.10 -9.03 4.07
CA VAL A 120 -0.34 -7.72 4.70
C VAL A 120 0.54 -7.61 5.93
N ALA A 121 1.24 -6.49 6.07
CA ALA A 121 2.09 -6.19 7.20
C ALA A 121 1.88 -4.77 7.72
N VAL A 122 2.14 -4.61 9.01
CA VAL A 122 2.20 -3.33 9.68
C VAL A 122 3.60 -3.11 10.26
N LEU A 123 4.18 -1.94 10.02
CA LEU A 123 5.44 -1.52 10.63
C LEU A 123 5.19 -0.29 11.51
N VAL A 124 5.85 -0.24 12.66
CA VAL A 124 5.84 0.95 13.54
C VAL A 124 7.10 1.75 13.26
N VAL A 125 6.93 3.01 12.92
CA VAL A 125 8.01 3.95 12.64
C VAL A 125 8.63 4.46 13.95
N LYS A 126 9.95 4.61 14.00
CA LYS A 126 10.65 5.26 15.11
C LYS A 126 10.33 6.76 15.14
N PRO A 127 9.86 7.32 16.27
CA PRO A 127 9.66 8.76 16.37
C PRO A 127 11.00 9.51 16.37
N THR A 128 10.96 10.77 15.95
CA THR A 128 12.04 11.75 16.18
C THR A 128 11.66 12.70 17.30
N PHE A 129 12.55 13.64 17.66
CA PHE A 129 12.18 14.72 18.59
C PHE A 129 10.98 15.56 18.10
N MET A 130 10.75 15.61 16.78
CA MET A 130 9.60 16.27 16.16
C MET A 130 8.32 15.41 16.15
N GLY A 131 8.37 14.20 16.73
CA GLY A 131 7.30 13.21 16.69
C GLY A 131 7.38 12.27 15.49
N TYR A 132 6.22 11.71 15.14
CA TYR A 132 6.05 10.74 14.03
C TYR A 132 5.81 11.44 12.68
N PRO A 133 6.09 10.79 11.54
CA PRO A 133 5.95 11.41 10.22
C PRO A 133 4.54 11.89 9.93
N GLY A 134 3.52 11.17 10.39
CA GLY A 134 2.11 11.49 10.16
C GLY A 134 1.67 12.85 10.69
N LYS A 135 2.39 13.45 11.66
CA LYS A 135 2.13 14.83 12.09
C LYS A 135 2.37 15.86 10.97
N LYS A 136 3.25 15.57 10.01
CA LYS A 136 3.56 16.44 8.87
C LYS A 136 2.91 15.96 7.58
N THR A 137 2.78 14.64 7.40
CA THR A 137 2.26 14.06 6.18
C THR A 137 0.75 13.84 6.21
N GLY A 138 0.14 13.76 7.39
CA GLY A 138 -1.15 13.07 7.52
C GLY A 138 -1.01 11.57 7.32
N TRP A 139 -2.13 10.86 7.36
CA TRP A 139 -2.24 9.41 7.16
C TRP A 139 -3.57 9.08 6.51
N PHE A 140 -3.64 7.94 5.85
CA PHE A 140 -4.88 7.42 5.27
C PHE A 140 -5.79 6.83 6.34
N GLY A 141 -7.09 6.79 6.08
CA GLY A 141 -7.98 5.82 6.73
C GLY A 141 -7.69 4.41 6.22
N TYR A 142 -8.24 3.40 6.87
CA TYR A 142 -8.24 2.03 6.35
C TYR A 142 -9.60 1.37 6.59
N GLY A 143 -10.06 0.62 5.59
CA GLY A 143 -11.33 -0.10 5.58
C GLY A 143 -11.06 -1.59 5.36
N TRP A 144 -11.97 -2.45 5.81
CA TRP A 144 -11.82 -3.90 5.69
C TRP A 144 -13.15 -4.58 5.38
N ASN A 145 -13.12 -5.87 5.04
CA ASN A 145 -14.29 -6.68 4.70
C ASN A 145 -15.15 -6.08 3.58
N GLY A 146 -14.51 -5.59 2.52
CA GLY A 146 -15.19 -5.08 1.33
C GLY A 146 -15.64 -3.61 1.41
N TYR A 147 -15.11 -2.82 2.34
CA TYR A 147 -15.35 -1.37 2.36
C TYR A 147 -15.05 -0.74 0.99
N GLY A 148 -16.02 0.00 0.43
CA GLY A 148 -15.89 0.63 -0.89
C GLY A 148 -16.12 -0.30 -2.08
N PHE A 149 -16.47 -1.57 -1.86
CA PHE A 149 -16.87 -2.51 -2.90
C PHE A 149 -18.40 -2.57 -3.02
N ASN A 150 -18.90 -2.69 -4.26
CA ASN A 150 -20.33 -2.86 -4.53
C ASN A 150 -20.76 -4.34 -4.37
N SER A 151 -22.05 -4.62 -4.60
CA SER A 151 -22.62 -5.98 -4.52
C SER A 151 -22.07 -6.98 -5.54
N LEU A 152 -21.34 -6.50 -6.55
CA LEU A 152 -20.64 -7.33 -7.54
C LEU A 152 -19.16 -7.53 -7.18
N ASN A 153 -18.75 -7.15 -5.97
CA ASN A 153 -17.36 -7.15 -5.50
C ASN A 153 -16.42 -6.34 -6.41
N GLN A 154 -16.87 -5.16 -6.85
CA GLN A 154 -16.08 -4.22 -7.65
C GLN A 154 -15.87 -2.91 -6.90
N ALA A 155 -14.69 -2.31 -7.08
CA ALA A 155 -14.34 -1.01 -6.54
C ALA A 155 -13.49 -0.21 -7.54
N LEU A 156 -13.51 1.12 -7.46
CA LEU A 156 -12.52 1.94 -8.17
C LEU A 156 -11.27 2.07 -7.30
N ILE A 157 -10.18 1.45 -7.76
CA ILE A 157 -8.91 1.41 -7.06
C ILE A 157 -7.99 2.51 -7.58
N GLN A 158 -7.46 3.30 -6.65
CA GLN A 158 -6.34 4.22 -6.88
C GLN A 158 -5.09 3.68 -6.20
N GLN A 159 -4.22 3.01 -6.96
CA GLN A 159 -2.97 2.46 -6.48
C GLN A 159 -1.89 3.56 -6.46
N LEU A 160 -1.19 3.72 -5.34
CA LEU A 160 0.04 4.52 -5.26
C LEU A 160 1.25 3.62 -5.06
N GLY A 161 2.36 3.87 -5.77
CA GLY A 161 3.55 3.03 -5.66
C GLY A 161 4.83 3.62 -6.25
N TYR A 162 5.94 2.92 -5.99
CA TYR A 162 7.29 3.26 -6.46
C TYR A 162 7.92 2.11 -7.26
N PRO A 163 7.28 1.66 -8.37
CA PRO A 163 7.79 0.58 -9.20
C PRO A 163 9.14 0.92 -9.83
N VAL A 164 10.11 0.01 -9.75
CA VAL A 164 11.48 0.26 -10.23
C VAL A 164 11.53 0.49 -11.73
N SER A 165 10.63 -0.14 -12.49
CA SER A 165 10.53 0.07 -13.95
C SER A 165 10.11 1.49 -14.35
N HIS A 166 9.52 2.27 -13.43
CA HIS A 166 9.11 3.65 -13.71
C HIS A 166 9.97 4.61 -12.90
N ASP A 167 10.71 5.49 -13.58
CA ASP A 167 11.58 6.49 -12.93
C ASP A 167 12.57 5.88 -11.93
N SER A 168 13.03 4.66 -12.21
CA SER A 168 13.89 3.88 -11.30
C SER A 168 13.28 3.67 -9.90
N GLY A 169 11.96 3.77 -9.78
CA GLY A 169 11.23 3.77 -8.52
C GLY A 169 11.54 4.97 -7.63
N LEU A 170 12.00 6.09 -8.20
CA LEU A 170 12.34 7.30 -7.45
C LEU A 170 11.22 8.35 -7.50
N LYS A 171 10.14 8.11 -8.23
CA LYS A 171 8.97 8.99 -8.31
C LYS A 171 7.69 8.19 -8.13
N MET A 172 6.76 8.74 -7.37
CA MET A 172 5.46 8.10 -7.12
C MET A 172 4.65 7.99 -8.40
N GLN A 173 4.18 6.78 -8.68
CA GLN A 173 3.21 6.49 -9.72
C GLN A 173 1.83 6.32 -9.09
N ARG A 174 0.81 6.76 -9.82
CA ARG A 174 -0.60 6.49 -9.56
C ARG A 174 -1.14 5.58 -10.63
N THR A 175 -1.99 4.64 -10.27
CA THR A 175 -2.82 3.90 -11.21
C THR A 175 -4.28 3.97 -10.80
N ASP A 176 -5.15 4.16 -11.78
CA ASP A 176 -6.60 4.17 -11.60
C ASP A 176 -7.20 3.07 -12.46
N SER A 177 -8.01 2.20 -11.86
CA SER A 177 -8.69 1.10 -12.56
C SER A 177 -9.88 0.62 -11.73
N GLN A 178 -10.88 0.05 -12.38
CA GLN A 178 -11.87 -0.75 -11.67
C GLN A 178 -11.23 -2.09 -11.29
N GLY A 179 -11.18 -2.37 -10.00
CA GLY A 179 -10.80 -3.66 -9.46
C GLY A 179 -12.01 -4.56 -9.20
N TYR A 180 -11.77 -5.86 -9.14
CA TYR A 180 -12.73 -6.86 -8.71
C TYR A 180 -12.08 -7.89 -7.78
N VAL A 181 -12.86 -8.53 -6.92
CA VAL A 181 -12.36 -9.62 -6.07
C VAL A 181 -12.29 -10.92 -6.88
N ASP A 182 -11.12 -11.56 -6.88
CA ASP A 182 -10.91 -12.86 -7.53
C ASP A 182 -10.73 -13.97 -6.49
N GLY A 183 -11.73 -14.86 -6.41
CA GLY A 183 -11.70 -16.02 -5.52
C GLY A 183 -10.61 -17.04 -5.86
N ALA A 184 -10.20 -17.14 -7.13
CA ALA A 184 -9.10 -18.00 -7.55
C ALA A 184 -7.74 -17.43 -7.14
N ALA A 185 -7.66 -16.12 -6.90
CA ALA A 185 -6.48 -15.42 -6.40
C ALA A 185 -6.50 -15.25 -4.87
N ALA A 186 -7.03 -16.23 -4.13
CA ALA A 186 -7.16 -16.19 -2.66
C ALA A 186 -7.98 -14.98 -2.14
N GLY A 187 -8.96 -14.53 -2.92
CA GLY A 187 -9.80 -13.37 -2.56
C GLY A 187 -9.10 -12.02 -2.76
N ASN A 188 -7.99 -11.98 -3.48
CA ASN A 188 -7.32 -10.73 -3.81
C ASN A 188 -8.17 -9.83 -4.71
N THR A 189 -8.02 -8.52 -4.53
CA THR A 189 -8.48 -7.55 -5.52
C THR A 189 -7.56 -7.61 -6.73
N VAL A 190 -8.11 -7.62 -7.94
CA VAL A 190 -7.37 -7.61 -9.22
C VAL A 190 -7.79 -6.41 -10.05
N TRP A 191 -6.83 -5.67 -10.61
CA TRP A 191 -7.07 -4.49 -11.43
C TRP A 191 -6.00 -4.32 -12.52
N GLY A 192 -6.30 -3.46 -13.50
CA GLY A 192 -5.36 -3.13 -14.57
C GLY A 192 -4.26 -2.19 -14.05
N SER A 193 -3.01 -2.49 -14.37
CA SER A 193 -1.87 -1.65 -13.99
C SER A 193 -0.63 -1.99 -14.81
N ARG A 194 0.18 -0.98 -15.12
CA ARG A 194 1.54 -1.20 -15.64
C ARG A 194 2.63 -1.08 -14.59
N GLN A 195 2.31 -0.82 -13.32
CA GLN A 195 3.35 -0.82 -12.28
C GLN A 195 3.90 -2.25 -12.08
N THR A 196 5.17 -2.35 -11.64
CA THR A 196 5.91 -3.60 -11.48
C THR A 196 6.60 -3.66 -10.11
N GLY A 197 7.48 -4.65 -9.88
CA GLY A 197 8.30 -4.76 -8.66
C GLY A 197 8.82 -3.42 -8.12
N GLY A 198 8.64 -3.23 -6.81
CA GLY A 198 8.77 -1.94 -6.11
C GLY A 198 7.42 -1.27 -5.79
N SER A 199 6.36 -1.56 -6.55
CA SER A 199 4.98 -1.20 -6.19
C SER A 199 4.43 -1.99 -5.00
N SER A 200 4.95 -3.20 -4.75
CA SER A 200 4.59 -4.07 -3.63
C SER A 200 4.43 -3.31 -2.32
N GLY A 201 3.36 -3.57 -1.59
CA GLY A 201 3.00 -2.87 -0.35
C GLY A 201 2.42 -1.46 -0.55
N GLY A 202 2.38 -0.95 -1.78
CA GLY A 202 1.73 0.31 -2.11
C GLY A 202 0.24 0.26 -1.81
N PRO A 203 -0.36 1.34 -1.28
CA PRO A 203 -1.76 1.33 -0.89
C PRO A 203 -2.68 1.26 -2.09
N GLU A 204 -3.72 0.44 -1.95
CA GLU A 204 -4.92 0.51 -2.74
C GLU A 204 -5.91 1.44 -2.06
N VAL A 205 -6.13 2.61 -2.65
CA VAL A 205 -6.97 3.65 -2.04
C VAL A 205 -8.30 3.73 -2.77
N VAL A 206 -9.39 3.74 -2.01
CA VAL A 206 -10.71 4.17 -2.50
C VAL A 206 -10.96 5.63 -2.10
N ASN A 207 -11.73 6.33 -2.94
CA ASN A 207 -12.08 7.73 -2.75
C ASN A 207 -10.85 8.64 -2.52
N LEU A 208 -9.77 8.43 -3.29
CA LEU A 208 -8.53 9.22 -3.19
C LEU A 208 -8.79 10.68 -3.60
N GLY A 209 -8.66 11.61 -2.66
CA GLY A 209 -8.83 13.04 -2.88
C GLY A 209 -9.67 13.72 -1.79
N TYR A 210 -10.26 14.86 -2.14
CA TYR A 210 -11.13 15.63 -1.26
C TYR A 210 -12.52 15.73 -1.88
N VAL A 211 -13.55 15.64 -1.04
CA VAL A 211 -14.93 15.92 -1.45
C VAL A 211 -15.08 17.43 -1.67
N ALA A 212 -15.74 17.82 -2.76
CA ALA A 212 -16.10 19.22 -2.99
C ALA A 212 -17.15 19.72 -1.97
N ASN A 213 -17.32 21.04 -1.86
CA ASN A 213 -18.46 21.60 -1.14
C ASN A 213 -19.75 21.29 -1.92
N LEU A 214 -20.59 20.42 -1.37
CA LEU A 214 -21.81 19.95 -2.03
C LEU A 214 -23.00 20.86 -1.71
N ASN A 215 -23.85 21.11 -2.70
CA ASN A 215 -25.12 21.81 -2.55
C ASN A 215 -26.23 20.99 -3.23
N GLY A 216 -27.30 20.67 -2.51
CA GLY A 216 -28.47 19.95 -3.03
C GLY A 216 -28.29 18.44 -3.21
N ILE A 217 -27.14 17.86 -2.84
CA ILE A 217 -26.87 16.42 -2.92
C ILE A 217 -26.07 15.93 -1.70
N SER A 218 -26.12 14.63 -1.43
CA SER A 218 -25.29 13.96 -0.42
C SER A 218 -24.23 13.08 -1.09
N VAL A 219 -23.18 12.74 -0.33
CA VAL A 219 -22.27 11.65 -0.70
C VAL A 219 -23.01 10.30 -0.67
N GLY A 220 -22.43 9.28 -1.32
CA GLY A 220 -22.95 7.91 -1.31
C GLY A 220 -22.56 7.10 -0.07
N SER A 221 -22.80 5.79 -0.11
CA SER A 221 -22.29 4.82 0.87
C SER A 221 -20.76 4.69 0.78
N ASP A 222 -20.12 4.32 1.90
CA ASP A 222 -18.66 4.16 2.01
C ASP A 222 -17.86 5.36 1.45
N ALA A 223 -18.36 6.57 1.67
CA ALA A 223 -17.81 7.78 1.07
C ALA A 223 -16.64 8.42 1.85
N ASN A 224 -16.06 7.74 2.86
CA ASN A 224 -14.86 8.29 3.50
C ASN A 224 -13.75 8.37 2.46
N THR A 225 -13.08 9.52 2.41
CA THR A 225 -12.00 9.75 1.46
C THR A 225 -10.69 9.14 1.95
N ASN A 226 -9.81 8.79 1.01
CA ASN A 226 -8.44 8.38 1.30
C ASN A 226 -8.40 7.15 2.22
N VAL A 227 -9.16 6.11 1.87
CA VAL A 227 -9.24 4.86 2.64
C VAL A 227 -8.45 3.76 1.94
N VAL A 228 -7.46 3.19 2.62
CA VAL A 228 -6.72 2.03 2.14
C VAL A 228 -7.56 0.76 2.39
N VAL A 229 -7.78 -0.04 1.36
CA VAL A 229 -8.59 -1.27 1.43
C VAL A 229 -7.79 -2.54 1.18
N GLY A 230 -6.52 -2.39 0.79
CA GLY A 230 -5.59 -3.46 0.49
C GLY A 230 -4.20 -2.89 0.21
N VAL A 231 -3.23 -3.79 0.04
CA VAL A 231 -1.87 -3.45 -0.36
C VAL A 231 -1.46 -4.28 -1.56
N THR A 232 -0.78 -3.66 -2.51
CA THR A 232 -0.27 -4.35 -3.71
C THR A 232 0.58 -5.54 -3.30
N SER A 233 0.20 -6.74 -3.71
CA SER A 233 0.80 -7.99 -3.24
C SER A 233 1.58 -8.67 -4.37
N TRP A 234 1.03 -8.65 -5.60
CA TRP A 234 1.65 -9.29 -6.74
C TRP A 234 1.33 -8.58 -8.06
N GLY A 235 2.08 -8.96 -9.10
CA GLY A 235 1.81 -8.61 -10.48
C GLY A 235 2.36 -9.69 -11.40
N TYR A 236 1.87 -9.72 -12.64
CA TYR A 236 2.39 -10.65 -13.63
C TYR A 236 3.85 -10.35 -13.94
N THR A 237 4.68 -11.40 -14.03
CA THR A 237 6.07 -11.30 -14.47
C THR A 237 6.13 -10.98 -15.97
N ASP A 238 5.28 -11.63 -16.76
CA ASP A 238 5.07 -11.28 -18.15
C ASP A 238 4.25 -9.99 -18.25
N GLN A 239 4.89 -8.96 -18.80
CA GLN A 239 4.37 -7.62 -18.85
C GLN A 239 3.30 -7.43 -19.95
N VAL A 240 2.94 -8.45 -20.72
CA VAL A 240 1.81 -8.36 -21.66
C VAL A 240 0.45 -8.33 -20.95
N TYR A 241 0.34 -8.92 -19.75
CA TYR A 241 -0.95 -9.03 -19.03
C TYR A 241 -1.43 -7.69 -18.46
N LYS A 242 -0.53 -6.81 -18.00
CA LYS A 242 -0.81 -5.46 -17.45
C LYS A 242 -1.87 -5.44 -16.34
N ALA A 243 -1.72 -6.32 -15.35
CA ALA A 243 -2.56 -6.36 -14.16
C ALA A 243 -1.72 -6.63 -12.91
N GLN A 244 -2.25 -6.22 -11.76
CA GLN A 244 -1.72 -6.52 -10.44
C GLN A 244 -2.85 -7.00 -9.54
N GLY A 245 -2.47 -7.59 -8.40
CA GLY A 245 -3.40 -7.94 -7.35
C GLY A 245 -2.90 -7.56 -5.97
N ALA A 246 -3.84 -7.53 -5.02
CA ALA A 246 -3.62 -7.04 -3.67
C ALA A 246 -4.35 -7.88 -2.65
N SER A 247 -3.67 -8.10 -1.52
CA SER A 247 -4.27 -8.71 -0.36
C SER A 247 -5.27 -7.76 0.27
N PRO A 248 -6.54 -8.19 0.40
CA PRO A 248 -7.58 -7.34 0.94
C PRO A 248 -7.39 -7.19 2.44
N PHE A 249 -7.80 -6.03 2.95
CA PHE A 249 -7.96 -5.85 4.38
C PHE A 249 -9.22 -6.57 4.86
N THR A 250 -9.04 -7.40 5.87
CA THR A 250 -10.09 -8.17 6.54
C THR A 250 -10.05 -7.91 8.04
N SER A 251 -11.15 -8.20 8.72
CA SER A 251 -11.19 -8.17 10.19
C SER A 251 -10.20 -9.15 10.84
N ASN A 252 -9.70 -10.13 10.09
CA ASN A 252 -8.78 -11.15 10.58
C ASN A 252 -7.30 -10.85 10.26
N ASN A 253 -7.00 -9.77 9.53
CA ASN A 253 -5.61 -9.35 9.26
C ASN A 253 -5.32 -7.92 9.75
N ILE A 254 -5.79 -6.87 9.09
CA ILE A 254 -5.37 -5.49 9.36
C ILE A 254 -5.78 -5.07 10.76
N VAL A 255 -6.94 -5.53 11.24
CA VAL A 255 -7.46 -5.21 12.57
C VAL A 255 -6.54 -5.78 13.68
N PRO A 256 -6.27 -7.09 13.75
CA PRO A 256 -5.35 -7.61 14.76
C PRO A 256 -3.92 -7.04 14.62
N LEU A 257 -3.43 -6.82 13.40
CA LEU A 257 -2.10 -6.22 13.17
C LEU A 257 -1.99 -4.80 13.73
N VAL A 258 -2.96 -3.94 13.42
CA VAL A 258 -3.00 -2.56 13.94
C VAL A 258 -3.22 -2.55 15.44
N ASN A 259 -4.09 -3.41 15.98
CA ASN A 259 -4.30 -3.53 17.42
C ASN A 259 -3.00 -3.90 18.15
N ALA A 260 -2.26 -4.91 17.66
CA ALA A 260 -0.98 -5.29 18.24
C ALA A 260 0.04 -4.13 18.22
N ALA A 261 0.14 -3.42 17.10
CA ALA A 261 0.99 -2.24 16.98
C ALA A 261 0.59 -1.12 17.96
N CYS A 262 -0.70 -0.81 18.07
CA CYS A 262 -1.20 0.26 18.93
C CYS A 262 -1.16 -0.09 20.43
N SER A 263 -1.33 -1.36 20.79
CA SER A 263 -1.16 -1.82 22.17
C SER A 263 0.30 -1.68 22.63
N ALA A 264 1.26 -2.03 21.77
CA ALA A 264 2.68 -1.93 22.10
C ALA A 264 3.23 -0.49 21.97
N TYR A 265 2.72 0.29 21.01
CA TYR A 265 3.19 1.64 20.68
C TYR A 265 2.02 2.64 20.58
N PRO A 266 1.29 2.90 21.69
CA PRO A 266 0.06 3.70 21.65
C PRO A 266 0.27 5.12 21.10
N LYS A 267 1.43 5.73 21.33
CA LYS A 267 1.76 7.07 20.80
C LYS A 267 1.90 7.10 19.27
N ALA A 268 2.16 5.96 18.61
CA ALA A 268 2.21 5.88 17.15
C ALA A 268 0.82 5.84 16.51
N CYS A 269 -0.23 5.70 17.32
CA CYS A 269 -1.62 5.55 16.86
C CYS A 269 -2.53 6.75 17.16
N GLN A 270 -1.98 7.80 17.76
CA GLN A 270 -2.67 9.04 18.15
C GLN A 270 -2.34 10.18 17.19
#